data_AF-A0A560FLS2-F1
#
_entry.id   AF-A0A560FLS2-F1
#
_cell.length_a   1.000
_cell.length_b   1.000
_cell.length_c   1.000
_cell.angle_alpha   90.00
_cell.angle_beta   90.00
_cell.angle_gamma   90.00
#
_symmetry.space_group_name_H-M   'P 1'
#
loop_
_entity.id
_entity.type
_entity.pdbx_description
1 polymer ?
#
loop_
_entity_poly.entity_id
_entity_poly.type
_entity_poly.pdbx_seq_one_letter_code
_entity_poly.pdbx_strand_id
1 'polypeptide(L)' 'MATTRIFKSGNSQAVRIPAELAYPDLGIDLHITRVGDVITIFPAHRNLADAVAALRAMPKPPAVETREAPDMPNRE' A
#
# COMPACT_ATOMS: atom_id res chain seq x y z
N MET A 1 -17.11 -9.06 -13.30
CA MET A 1 -17.50 -7.64 -13.15
C MET A 1 -18.88 -7.62 -12.53
N ALA A 2 -19.08 -6.94 -11.41
CA ALA A 2 -20.36 -6.92 -10.71
C ALA A 2 -20.86 -5.47 -10.60
N THR A 3 -22.16 -5.27 -10.80
CA THR A 3 -22.79 -3.95 -10.63
C THR A 3 -23.43 -3.89 -9.25
N THR A 4 -23.15 -2.82 -8.50
CA THR A 4 -23.64 -2.63 -7.13
C THR A 4 -24.24 -1.24 -6.99
N ARG A 5 -25.13 -1.05 -6.00
CA ARG A 5 -25.74 0.25 -5.72
C ARG A 5 -25.09 0.86 -4.49
N ILE A 6 -24.75 2.15 -4.59
CA ILE A 6 -24.29 2.97 -3.45
C ILE A 6 -25.37 3.03 -2.37
N PHE A 7 -24.94 3.01 -1.11
CA PHE A 7 -25.79 3.24 0.05
C PHE A 7 -25.06 4.10 1.09
N LYS A 8 -25.80 4.55 2.11
CA LYS A 8 -25.25 5.31 3.23
C LYS A 8 -24.98 4.38 4.40
N SER A 9 -23.79 4.48 5.01
CA SER A 9 -23.43 3.78 6.25
C SER A 9 -22.99 4.83 7.27
N GLY A 10 -23.83 5.09 8.28
CA GLY A 10 -23.63 6.23 9.18
C GLY A 10 -23.59 7.56 8.43
N ASN A 11 -22.49 8.29 8.56
CA ASN A 11 -22.25 9.55 7.85
C ASN A 11 -21.46 9.38 6.54
N SER A 12 -21.15 8.15 6.14
CA SER A 12 -20.30 7.84 5.00
C SER A 12 -21.08 7.26 3.84
N GLN A 13 -20.57 7.48 2.63
CA GLN A 13 -20.97 6.74 1.43
C GLN A 13 -20.29 5.38 1.42
N ALA A 14 -21.04 4.33 1.07
CA ALA A 14 -20.53 2.97 1.03
C ALA A 14 -20.97 2.24 -0.26
N VAL A 15 -20.14 1.29 -0.67
CA VAL A 15 -20.44 0.33 -1.74
C VAL A 15 -20.35 -1.08 -1.17
N ARG A 16 -21.27 -1.96 -1.58
CA ARG A 16 -21.21 -3.36 -1.17
C ARG A 16 -20.26 -4.09 -2.11
N ILE A 17 -19.24 -4.75 -1.57
CA ILE A 17 -18.35 -5.63 -2.34
C ILE A 17 -18.99 -7.03 -2.34
N PRO A 18 -19.37 -7.58 -3.51
CA PRO A 18 -19.87 -8.95 -3.61
C PRO A 18 -18.86 -9.97 -3.11
N ALA A 19 -19.33 -11.12 -2.61
CA ALA A 19 -18.48 -12.13 -1.97
C ALA A 19 -17.37 -12.64 -2.91
N GLU A 20 -17.66 -12.76 -4.20
CA GLU A 20 -16.71 -13.17 -5.24
C GLU A 20 -15.61 -12.13 -5.54
N LEU A 21 -15.77 -10.89 -5.06
CA LEU A 21 -14.79 -9.80 -5.18
C LEU A 21 -14.23 -9.36 -3.81
N ALA A 22 -14.72 -9.91 -2.71
CA ALA A 22 -14.32 -9.52 -1.37
C ALA A 22 -12.89 -10.00 -1.05
N TYR A 23 -12.14 -9.19 -0.29
CA TYR A 23 -10.89 -9.65 0.28
C TYR A 23 -11.17 -10.75 1.32
N PRO A 24 -10.26 -11.74 1.45
CA PRO A 24 -10.44 -12.85 2.41
C PRO A 24 -10.34 -12.37 3.86
N ASP A 25 -9.63 -11.28 4.11
CA ASP A 25 -9.45 -10.67 5.42
C ASP A 25 -10.13 -9.30 5.47
N LEU A 26 -10.88 -9.05 6.55
CA LEU A 26 -11.58 -7.80 6.83
C LEU A 26 -10.76 -6.84 7.71
N GLY A 27 -9.66 -7.32 8.32
CA GLY A 27 -8.78 -6.55 9.18
C GLY A 27 -7.66 -5.79 8.45
N ILE A 28 -7.66 -5.81 7.11
CA ILE A 28 -6.63 -5.12 6.33
C ILE A 28 -6.98 -3.65 6.11
N ASP A 29 -5.97 -2.80 6.17
CA ASP A 29 -6.09 -1.41 5.76
C ASP A 29 -6.11 -1.31 4.23
N LEU A 30 -6.88 -0.35 3.71
CA LEU A 30 -7.02 -0.09 2.27
C LEU A 30 -6.64 1.35 1.95
N HIS A 31 -5.93 1.55 0.84
CA HIS A 31 -5.79 2.85 0.21
C HIS A 31 -6.99 3.11 -0.71
N ILE A 32 -7.52 4.32 -0.65
CA ILE A 32 -8.58 4.81 -1.52
C ILE A 32 -8.12 6.08 -2.22
N THR A 33 -8.28 6.15 -3.54
CA THR A 33 -7.94 7.33 -4.34
C THR A 33 -9.04 7.58 -5.36
N ARG A 34 -9.35 8.85 -5.59
CA ARG A 34 -10.30 9.28 -6.62
C ARG A 34 -9.57 10.01 -7.74
N VAL A 35 -9.78 9.58 -8.98
CA VAL A 35 -9.29 10.24 -10.19
C VAL A 35 -10.48 10.46 -11.11
N GLY A 36 -11.00 11.70 -11.13
CA GLY A 36 -12.23 12.03 -11.85
C GLY A 36 -13.43 11.23 -11.32
N ASP A 37 -14.01 10.40 -12.19
CA ASP A 37 -15.15 9.54 -11.89
C ASP A 37 -14.76 8.12 -11.44
N VAL A 38 -13.46 7.83 -11.38
CA VAL A 38 -12.95 6.52 -10.98
C VAL A 38 -12.49 6.58 -9.53
N ILE A 39 -12.99 5.66 -8.71
CA ILE A 39 -12.48 5.39 -7.36
C ILE A 39 -11.70 4.08 -7.42
N THR A 40 -10.42 4.13 -7.03
CA THR A 40 -9.54 2.97 -6.94
C THR A 40 -9.31 2.63 -5.48
N ILE A 41 -9.54 1.37 -5.12
CA ILE A 41 -9.35 0.83 -3.77
C ILE A 41 -8.41 -0.36 -3.87
N PHE A 42 -7.38 -0.41 -3.02
CA PHE A 42 -6.40 -1.50 -3.00
C PHE A 42 -5.78 -1.65 -1.60
N PRO A 43 -5.20 -2.82 -1.24
CA PRO A 43 -4.59 -3.03 0.07
C PRO A 43 -3.47 -2.03 0.36
N ALA A 44 -3.45 -1.48 1.57
CA ALA A 44 -2.41 -0.55 2.02
C ALA A 44 -1.11 -1.26 2.41
N HIS A 45 -1.23 -2.48 2.92
CA HIS A 45 -0.08 -3.26 3.36
C HIS A 45 0.66 -3.86 2.17
N ARG A 46 1.93 -3.46 2.02
CA ARG A 46 2.94 -4.27 1.32
C ARG A 46 3.64 -5.10 2.37
N ASN A 47 3.58 -6.43 2.28
CA ASN A 47 4.40 -7.25 3.17
C ASN A 47 5.89 -7.06 2.80
N LEU A 48 6.81 -7.50 3.66
CA LEU A 48 8.24 -7.36 3.39
C LEU A 48 8.66 -8.01 2.06
N ALA A 49 8.01 -9.10 1.65
CA ALA A 49 8.28 -9.74 0.38
C ALA A 49 7.88 -8.83 -0.81
N ASP A 50 6.76 -8.11 -0.73
CA ASP A 50 6.34 -7.13 -1.74
C ASP A 50 7.32 -5.94 -1.81
N ALA A 51 7.82 -5.49 -0.65
CA ALA A 51 8.83 -4.44 -0.60
C ALA A 51 10.14 -4.89 -1.26
N VAL A 52 10.60 -6.10 -0.97
CA VAL A 52 11.79 -6.69 -1.60
C VAL A 52 11.58 -6.90 -3.10
N ALA A 53 10.39 -7.36 -3.52
CA ALA A 53 10.05 -7.53 -4.93
C ALA A 53 10.07 -6.19 -5.68
N ALA A 54 9.54 -5.12 -5.08
CA ALA A 54 9.60 -3.77 -5.62
C ALA A 54 11.05 -3.28 -5.78
N LEU A 55 11.89 -3.46 -4.75
CA LEU A 55 13.32 -3.12 -4.84
C LEU A 55 14.06 -3.90 -5.94
N ARG A 56 13.72 -5.18 -6.15
CA ARG A 56 14.32 -6.01 -7.21
C ARG A 56 13.91 -5.59 -8.62
N ALA A 57 12.72 -5.00 -8.79
CA ALA A 57 12.23 -4.52 -10.08
C ALA A 57 12.88 -3.19 -10.50
N MET A 58 13.50 -2.46 -9.57
CA MET A 58 14.21 -1.21 -9.84
C MET A 58 15.62 -1.48 -10.38
N PRO A 59 16.20 -0.56 -11.18
CA PRO A 59 17.60 -0.66 -11.59
C PRO A 59 18.53 -0.76 -10.38
N LYS A 60 19.50 -1.68 -10.45
CA LYS A 60 20.52 -1.80 -9.41
C LYS A 60 21.51 -0.63 -9.52
N PRO A 61 21.95 -0.06 -8.39
CA PRO A 61 23.10 0.83 -8.42
C PRO A 61 24.34 0.07 -8.93
N PRO A 62 25.33 0.78 -9.53
CA PRO A 62 26.53 0.15 -10.06
C PRO A 62 27.40 -0.50 -8.99
N ALA A 63 27.28 -0.07 -7.73
CA ALA A 63 27.96 -0.65 -6.57
C ALA A 63 27.14 -0.45 -5.29
N VAL A 64 27.43 -1.25 -4.26
CA VAL A 64 26.93 -1.05 -2.90
C VAL A 64 27.86 -0.08 -2.18
N GLU A 65 27.32 1.01 -1.64
CA GLU A 65 28.07 2.00 -0.87
C GLU A 65 28.65 1.36 0.41
N THR A 66 29.94 1.60 0.66
CA THR A 66 30.58 1.20 1.92
C THR A 66 30.39 2.32 2.93
N ARG A 67 29.70 2.02 4.04
CA ARG A 67 29.48 3.01 5.11
C ARG A 67 30.80 3.33 5.80
N GLU A 68 31.21 4.59 5.75
CA GLU A 68 32.30 5.12 6.57
C GLU A 68 31.80 5.37 8.00
N ALA A 69 32.54 4.88 8.99
CA ALA A 69 32.22 5.15 10.39
C ALA A 69 32.48 6.65 10.65
N PRO A 70 31.53 7.38 11.26
CA PRO A 70 31.76 8.78 11.59
C PRO A 70 32.84 8.89 12.66
N ASP A 71 33.68 9.93 12.54
CA ASP A 71 34.59 10.31 13.62
C ASP A 71 33.78 10.78 14.82
N MET A 72 33.88 10.03 15.92
CA MET A 72 33.16 10.35 17.15
C MET A 72 33.99 11.33 17.97
N PRO A 73 33.46 12.52 18.31
CA PRO A 73 34.18 13.45 19.16
C PRO A 73 34.34 12.86 20.56
N ASN A 74 35.54 12.97 21.12
CA ASN A 74 35.76 12.69 22.54
C ASN A 74 34.96 13.68 23.38
N ARG A 75 34.20 13.16 24.35
CA ARG A 75 33.62 13.99 25.41
C ARG A 75 34.57 13.96 26.60
N GLU A 76 35.09 15.13 26.98
CA GLU A 76 35.71 15.36 28.29
C GLU A 76 34.63 15.50 29.37
#